data_AF-A0A4S4BLN1-F1
#
_entry.id   AF-A0A4S4BLN1-F1
#
_cell.length_a   1.000
_cell.length_b   1.000
_cell.length_c   1.000
_cell.angle_alpha   90.00
_cell.angle_beta   90.00
_cell.angle_gamma   90.00
#
_symmetry.space_group_name_H-M   'P 1'
#
loop_
_entity.id
_entity.type
_entity.pdbx_description
1 polymer ?
#
loop_
_entity_poly.entity_id
_entity_poly.type
_entity_poly.pdbx_seq_one_letter_code
_entity_poly.pdbx_strand_id
1 'polypeptide(L)' 'MSGIGATGFILLVIVALLLFGPNKLPELGKAFGKTLREFKRGANGLMDDDVQTAAPRRVDVSAQEDEQPKAERRLPE' A
#
# COMPACT_ATOMS: atom_id res chain seq x y z
N MET A 1 -25.99 -7.68 -30.58
CA MET A 1 -26.46 -7.38 -29.20
C MET A 1 -25.33 -6.67 -28.49
N SER A 2 -25.33 -5.33 -28.51
CA SER A 2 -24.29 -4.53 -27.87
C SER A 2 -24.51 -4.61 -26.36
N GLY A 3 -23.80 -5.54 -25.72
CA GLY A 3 -23.84 -5.71 -24.28
C GLY A 3 -23.45 -4.42 -23.58
N ILE A 4 -23.95 -4.29 -22.35
CA ILE A 4 -23.57 -3.31 -21.34
C ILE A 4 -22.05 -3.41 -21.15
N GLY A 5 -21.29 -2.79 -22.04
CA GLY A 5 -19.83 -2.83 -22.05
C GLY A 5 -19.28 -1.79 -21.11
N ALA A 6 -18.08 -1.28 -21.43
CA ALA A 6 -17.42 -0.22 -20.67
C ALA A 6 -18.35 0.97 -20.36
N THR A 7 -19.24 1.34 -21.30
CA THR A 7 -20.23 2.42 -21.11
C THR A 7 -21.15 2.21 -19.92
N GLY A 8 -21.64 0.98 -19.70
CA GLY A 8 -22.51 0.68 -18.57
C GLY A 8 -21.76 0.70 -17.23
N PHE A 9 -20.51 0.23 -17.24
CA PHE A 9 -19.64 0.30 -16.07
C PHE A 9 -19.33 1.75 -15.66
N ILE A 10 -19.04 2.62 -16.64
CA ILE A 10 -18.85 4.06 -16.39
C ILE A 10 -20.09 4.69 -15.76
N LEU A 11 -21.29 4.33 -16.21
CA LEU A 11 -22.53 4.86 -15.66
C LEU A 11 -22.72 4.44 -14.20
N LEU A 12 -22.42 3.18 -13.86
CA LEU A 12 -22.42 2.69 -12.48
C LEU A 12 -21.41 3.46 -11.61
N VAL A 13 -20.18 3.64 -12.11
CA VAL A 13 -19.15 4.39 -11.39
C VAL A 13 -19.60 5.82 -11.13
N ILE A 14 -20.21 6.51 -12.09
CA ILE A 14 -20.74 7.88 -11.88
C ILE A 14 -21.78 7.91 -10.77
N VAL A 15 -22.74 6.97 -10.75
CA VAL A 15 -23.74 6.90 -9.68
C VAL A 15 -23.08 6.63 -8.33
N ALA A 16 -22.13 5.70 -8.26
CA ALA A 16 -21.38 5.42 -7.04
C ALA A 16 -20.56 6.64 -6.56
N LEU A 17 -19.96 7.38 -7.48
CA LEU A 17 -19.23 8.62 -7.18
C LEU A 17 -20.14 9.73 -6.68
N LEU A 18 -21.40 9.79 -7.11
CA LEU A 18 -22.37 10.76 -6.57
C LEU A 18 -22.77 10.41 -5.13
N LEU A 19 -22.92 9.12 -4.81
CA LEU A 19 -23.27 8.66 -3.46
C LEU A 19 -22.09 8.77 -2.48
N PHE A 20 -20.92 8.29 -2.89
CA PHE A 20 -19.75 8.19 -2.01
C PHE A 20 -18.78 9.37 -2.16
N GLY A 21 -18.79 10.07 -3.30
CA GLY A 21 -17.85 11.13 -3.63
C GLY A 21 -16.56 10.61 -4.30
N PRO A 22 -15.97 11.36 -5.27
CA PRO A 22 -14.78 10.93 -5.99
C PRO A 22 -13.52 10.85 -5.12
N ASN A 23 -13.50 11.54 -3.98
CA ASN A 23 -12.37 11.51 -3.06
C ASN A 23 -12.38 10.27 -2.14
N LYS A 24 -13.53 9.59 -1.98
CA LYS A 24 -13.66 8.47 -1.02
C LYS A 24 -13.22 7.14 -1.60
N LEU A 25 -13.48 6.86 -2.87
CA LEU A 25 -12.95 5.66 -3.53
C LEU A 25 -11.41 5.56 -3.49
N PRO A 26 -10.61 6.60 -3.82
CA PRO A 26 -9.16 6.52 -3.75
C PRO A 26 -8.64 6.47 -2.30
N GLU A 27 -9.34 7.10 -1.35
CA GLU A 27 -9.02 7.03 0.08
C GLU A 27 -9.19 5.61 0.63
N LEU A 28 -10.34 4.98 0.33
CA LEU A 28 -10.61 3.57 0.66
C LEU A 28 -9.64 2.63 -0.04
N GLY A 29 -9.33 2.87 -1.32
CA GLY A 29 -8.36 2.08 -2.08
C GLY A 29 -6.95 2.13 -1.48
N LYS A 30 -6.51 3.28 -0.97
CA LYS A 30 -5.22 3.41 -0.26
C LYS A 30 -5.20 2.63 1.05
N ALA A 31 -6.26 2.72 1.86
CA ALA A 31 -6.37 2.00 3.13
C ALA A 31 -6.45 0.47 2.91
N PHE A 32 -7.30 0.04 1.97
CA PHE A 32 -7.45 -1.36 1.60
C PHE A 32 -6.19 -1.91 0.94
N GLY A 33 -5.53 -1.12 0.08
CA GLY A 33 -4.29 -1.49 -0.58
C GLY A 33 -3.12 -1.69 0.39
N LYS A 34 -3.02 -0.88 1.45
CA LYS A 34 -2.04 -1.09 2.52
C LYS A 34 -2.27 -2.43 3.23
N THR A 35 -3.53 -2.71 3.59
CA THR A 35 -3.94 -3.98 4.20
C THR A 35 -3.64 -5.17 3.30
N LEU A 36 -4.02 -5.10 2.02
CA LEU A 36 -3.78 -6.17 1.05
C LEU A 36 -2.28 -6.39 0.79
N ARG A 37 -1.47 -5.33 0.85
CA ARG A 37 0.00 -5.42 0.70
C ARG A 37 0.67 -6.08 1.89
N GLU A 38 0.22 -5.78 3.11
CA GLU A 38 0.68 -6.44 4.33
C GLU A 38 0.21 -7.90 4.36
N PHE A 39 -1.06 -8.15 4.00
CA PHE A 39 -1.61 -9.49 3.85
C PHE A 39 -0.83 -10.32 2.82
N LYS A 40 -0.54 -9.76 1.64
CA LYS A 40 0.28 -10.43 0.61
C LYS A 40 1.68 -10.74 1.10
N ARG A 41 2.31 -9.86 1.88
CA ARG A 41 3.64 -10.11 2.45
C ARG A 41 3.63 -11.25 3.46
N GLY A 42 2.63 -11.28 4.35
CA GLY A 42 2.45 -12.38 5.30
C GLY A 42 2.11 -13.70 4.61
N ALA A 43 1.15 -13.67 3.68
CA ALA A 43 0.76 -14.83 2.89
C ALA A 43 1.94 -15.40 2.08
N ASN A 44 2.72 -14.54 1.41
CA ASN A 44 3.91 -14.97 0.68
C ASN A 44 4.96 -15.59 1.61
N GLY A 45 5.16 -15.06 2.83
CA GLY A 45 6.09 -15.65 3.80
C GLY A 45 5.65 -17.03 4.31
N LEU A 46 4.35 -17.28 4.39
CA LEU A 46 3.77 -18.60 4.72
C LEU A 46 3.86 -19.58 3.55
N MET A 47 3.84 -19.08 2.31
CA MET A 47 3.96 -19.88 1.08
C MET A 47 5.42 -20.18 0.70
N ASP A 48 6.38 -19.37 1.19
CA ASP A 48 7.81 -19.49 0.92
C ASP A 48 8.49 -20.62 1.73
N ASP A 49 7.82 -21.16 2.76
CA ASP A 49 8.26 -22.39 3.44
C ASP A 49 8.25 -23.62 2.51
N ASP A 50 7.56 -23.55 1.35
CA ASP A 50 7.54 -24.60 0.32
C ASP A 50 8.22 -24.20 -1.02
N VAL A 51 8.52 -22.91 -1.28
CA VAL A 51 9.00 -22.48 -2.61
C VAL A 51 10.02 -21.33 -2.55
N GLN A 52 11.27 -21.64 -2.21
CA GLN A 52 12.41 -20.72 -2.35
C GLN A 52 12.42 -20.05 -3.73
N THR A 53 12.34 -18.71 -3.74
CA THR A 53 12.79 -17.74 -4.78
C THR A 53 11.67 -16.88 -5.37
N ALA A 54 11.51 -15.65 -4.85
CA ALA A 54 11.29 -14.45 -5.67
C ALA A 54 11.34 -13.15 -4.83
N ALA A 55 12.54 -12.61 -4.63
CA ALA A 55 12.69 -11.21 -4.24
C ALA A 55 12.37 -10.28 -5.42
N PRO A 56 11.78 -9.11 -5.13
CA PRO A 56 12.49 -7.89 -5.54
C PRO A 56 12.68 -6.97 -4.33
N ARG A 57 13.94 -6.79 -3.95
CA ARG A 57 14.38 -5.55 -3.32
C ARG A 57 14.16 -4.41 -4.32
N ARG A 58 13.39 -3.39 -3.95
CA ARG A 58 13.54 -2.01 -4.43
C ARG A 58 13.27 -1.08 -3.25
N VAL A 59 14.36 -0.64 -2.60
CA VAL A 59 15.00 0.68 -2.72
C VAL A 59 14.24 1.74 -1.93
N ASP A 60 14.93 2.18 -0.89
CA ASP A 60 14.75 3.35 -0.05
C ASP A 60 14.28 4.59 -0.81
N VAL A 61 13.25 5.28 -0.30
CA VAL A 61 13.19 6.74 -0.27
C VAL A 61 12.27 7.17 0.88
N SER A 62 12.83 7.57 2.03
CA SER A 62 12.37 8.78 2.71
C SER A 62 13.36 9.22 3.78
N ALA A 63 13.95 10.38 3.52
CA ALA A 63 14.37 11.38 4.49
C ALA A 63 15.29 10.91 5.63
N GLN A 64 16.58 10.95 5.30
CA GLN A 64 17.59 11.48 6.20
C GLN A 64 17.18 12.93 6.54
N GLU A 65 16.66 13.16 7.74
CA GLU A 65 16.66 14.47 8.37
C GLU A 65 17.26 14.30 9.77
N ASP A 66 18.43 14.88 9.92
CA ASP A 66 19.28 14.93 11.08
C ASP A 66 18.59 15.56 12.30
N GLU A 67 18.30 14.77 13.34
CA GLU A 67 18.19 15.28 14.71
C GLU A 67 19.41 14.85 15.54
N GLN A 68 20.43 15.69 15.44
CA GLN A 68 21.59 15.88 16.34
C GLN A 68 21.32 15.60 17.83
N PRO A 69 22.34 15.71 18.70
CA PRO A 69 23.54 14.91 18.84
C PRO A 69 23.48 14.20 20.21
N LYS A 70 24.05 13.00 20.32
CA LYS A 70 24.13 12.27 21.59
C LYS A 70 25.12 12.96 22.52
N ALA A 71 24.62 13.96 23.24
CA ALA A 71 25.23 14.53 24.41
C ALA A 71 25.46 13.44 25.47
N GLU A 72 26.57 13.57 26.17
CA GLU A 72 26.67 13.26 27.58
C GLU A 72 26.25 11.85 28.00
N ARG A 73 27.17 10.89 27.94
CA ARG A 73 27.24 9.82 28.97
C ARG A 73 28.54 9.00 28.86
N ARG A 74 29.47 9.41 29.72
CA ARG A 74 30.35 8.55 30.54
C ARG A 74 31.43 7.78 29.80
N LEU A 75 32.67 8.01 30.22
CA LEU A 75 33.37 7.03 31.06
C LEU A 75 34.40 7.74 31.95
N PRO A 76 34.19 7.77 33.28
CA PRO A 76 35.29 7.77 34.23
C PRO A 76 35.92 6.37 34.30
N GLU A 77 37.24 6.34 34.46
CA GLU A 77 38.08 5.53 35.37
C GLU A 77 39.52 5.56 34.81
#